data_AF-A0A0M9ANE6-F1
#
_entry.id   AF-A0A0M9ANE6-F1
#
_cell.length_a   1.000
_cell.length_b   1.000
_cell.length_c   1.000
_cell.angle_alpha   90.00
_cell.angle_beta   90.00
_cell.angle_gamma   90.00
#
_symmetry.space_group_name_H-M   'P 1'
#
loop_
_entity.id
_entity.type
_entity.pdbx_description
1 polymer ?
#
loop_
_entity_poly.entity_id
_entity_poly.type
_entity_poly.pdbx_seq_one_letter_code
_entity_poly.pdbx_strand_id
1 'polypeptide(L)'
;MNAQNTQEYRSQQPADIANADQARNAAPESVESQSIRVVISSIATRHCDHCGAPIGENVQYRNVTTRDRAGNVTEYAFCSVDCKSARFPRLD
;
A
#
# COMPACT_ATOMS: atom_id res chain seq x y z
N MET A 1 10.88 50.44 32.61
CA MET A 1 10.17 49.69 31.54
C MET A 1 10.93 48.39 31.33
N ASN A 2 10.63 47.34 32.10
CA ASN A 2 11.28 46.02 32.00
C ASN A 2 10.16 44.97 31.95
N ALA A 3 10.02 44.33 30.80
CA ALA A 3 9.01 43.29 30.55
C ALA A 3 9.45 41.96 31.19
N GLN A 4 8.55 41.36 31.95
CA GLN A 4 8.67 40.01 32.49
C GLN A 4 8.35 39.01 31.35
N ASN A 5 9.32 38.16 31.02
CA ASN A 5 9.14 37.03 30.11
C ASN A 5 8.60 35.84 30.92
N THR A 6 7.29 35.64 30.88
CA THR A 6 6.63 34.49 31.50
C THR A 6 6.32 33.48 30.41
N GLN A 7 7.23 32.52 30.18
CA GLN A 7 6.92 31.32 29.38
C GLN A 7 6.18 30.32 30.28
N GLU A 8 4.87 30.24 30.13
CA GLU A 8 4.06 29.15 30.71
C GLU A 8 4.38 27.85 29.95
N TYR A 9 5.15 26.98 30.60
CA TYR A 9 5.26 25.56 30.27
C TYR A 9 3.89 24.89 30.50
N ARG A 10 3.05 24.83 29.46
CA ARG A 10 1.82 24.04 29.47
C ARG A 10 2.06 22.69 28.81
N SER A 11 2.34 21.71 29.66
CA SER A 11 2.28 20.29 29.35
C SER A 11 0.82 19.90 29.05
N GLN A 12 0.47 19.81 27.77
CA GLN A 12 -0.79 19.22 27.32
C GLN A 12 -0.50 18.28 26.14
N GLN A 13 0.08 17.12 26.41
CA GLN A 13 0.04 15.98 25.49
C GLN A 13 -0.15 14.70 26.30
N PRO A 14 -1.37 14.12 26.25
CA PRO A 14 -1.43 12.67 26.15
C PRO A 14 -2.43 12.13 25.12
N ALA A 15 -3.28 12.96 24.48
CA ALA A 15 -4.33 12.45 23.59
C ALA A 15 -3.86 12.22 22.14
N ASP A 16 -2.97 13.09 21.62
CA ASP A 16 -2.55 13.00 20.21
C ASP A 16 -1.58 11.85 19.92
N ILE A 17 -0.84 11.38 20.94
CA ILE A 17 0.16 10.32 20.79
C ILE A 17 -0.52 8.95 20.65
N ALA A 18 -1.60 8.72 21.40
CA ALA A 18 -2.34 7.45 21.34
C ALA A 18 -2.99 7.22 19.96
N ASN A 19 -3.52 8.28 19.33
CA ASN A 19 -4.13 8.18 18.00
C ASN A 19 -3.08 8.07 16.88
N ALA A 20 -1.92 8.72 17.05
CA ALA A 20 -0.78 8.52 16.16
C ALA A 20 -0.25 7.09 16.24
N ASP A 21 -0.20 6.47 17.42
CA ASP A 21 0.26 5.09 17.56
C ASP A 21 -0.75 4.06 17.01
N GLN A 22 -2.06 4.30 17.10
CA GLN A 22 -3.05 3.45 16.42
C GLN A 22 -2.98 3.56 14.90
N ALA A 23 -2.77 4.76 14.35
CA ALA A 23 -2.52 4.97 12.92
C ALA A 23 -1.16 4.40 12.47
N ARG A 24 -0.16 4.37 13.36
CA ARG A 24 1.16 3.78 13.13
C ARG A 24 1.19 2.27 13.36
N ASN A 25 0.18 1.62 13.94
CA ASN A 25 0.24 0.17 14.17
C ASN A 25 -0.16 -0.68 12.95
N ALA A 26 -0.74 -0.07 11.92
CA ALA A 26 -0.80 -0.63 10.58
C ALA A 26 -0.02 0.29 9.63
N ALA A 27 1.29 0.06 9.42
CA ALA A 27 1.85 0.66 8.20
C ALA A 27 1.15 -0.04 7.06
N PRO A 28 0.58 0.71 6.12
CA PRO A 28 0.19 0.13 4.86
C PRO A 28 1.42 -0.52 4.21
N GLU A 29 1.26 -1.69 3.61
CA GLU A 29 2.27 -2.32 2.74
C GLU A 29 2.86 -1.23 1.81
N SER A 30 4.19 -1.12 1.72
CA SER A 30 4.82 -0.14 0.81
C SER A 30 4.77 -0.70 -0.61
N VAL A 31 4.40 0.15 -1.57
CA VAL A 31 4.44 -0.24 -2.98
C VAL A 31 5.85 0.01 -3.49
N GLU A 32 6.52 -1.06 -3.90
CA GLU A 32 7.91 -1.04 -4.37
C GLU A 32 7.99 -0.83 -5.88
N SER A 33 7.05 -1.41 -6.63
CA SER A 33 7.04 -1.34 -8.09
C SER A 33 5.65 -1.56 -8.69
N GLN A 34 5.43 -0.96 -9.86
CA GLN A 34 4.27 -1.18 -10.71
C GLN A 34 4.74 -1.49 -12.15
N SER A 35 4.15 -2.50 -12.78
CA SER A 35 4.49 -2.87 -14.16
C SER A 35 3.29 -3.42 -14.93
N ILE A 36 3.34 -3.36 -16.25
CA ILE A 36 2.45 -4.10 -17.14
C ILE A 36 3.23 -5.29 -17.67
N ARG A 37 2.73 -6.50 -17.46
CA ARG A 37 3.36 -7.77 -17.85
C ARG A 37 2.46 -8.52 -18.82
N VAL A 38 3.04 -9.41 -19.62
CA VAL A 38 2.30 -10.32 -20.52
C VAL A 38 2.63 -11.75 -20.16
N VAL A 39 1.62 -12.61 -20.06
CA VAL A 39 1.85 -14.05 -19.93
C VAL A 39 2.25 -14.60 -21.30
N ILE A 40 3.52 -14.96 -21.52
CA ILE A 40 3.96 -15.49 -22.83
C ILE A 40 3.70 -17.00 -22.93
N SER A 41 4.07 -17.74 -21.90
CA SER A 41 3.73 -19.16 -21.70
C SER A 41 3.85 -19.43 -20.20
N SER A 42 2.89 -20.14 -19.61
CA SER A 42 2.91 -20.41 -18.18
C SER A 42 2.63 -21.87 -17.88
N ILE A 43 3.46 -22.46 -17.01
CA ILE A 43 3.22 -23.77 -16.40
C ILE A 43 2.11 -23.74 -15.34
N ALA A 44 1.66 -22.54 -14.94
CA ALA A 44 0.60 -22.36 -13.95
C ALA A 44 -0.34 -21.21 -14.35
N THR A 45 -1.65 -21.43 -14.29
CA THR A 45 -2.62 -20.36 -14.55
C THR A 45 -2.53 -19.29 -13.46
N ARG A 46 -2.08 -18.09 -13.83
CA ARG A 46 -2.11 -16.92 -12.95
C ARG A 46 -3.56 -16.49 -12.81
N HIS A 47 -3.98 -16.08 -11.62
CA HIS A 47 -5.32 -15.55 -11.38
C HIS A 47 -5.22 -14.09 -10.96
N CYS A 48 -6.28 -13.33 -11.23
CA CYS A 48 -6.42 -11.97 -10.74
C CYS A 48 -6.59 -11.99 -9.23
N ASP A 49 -5.74 -11.28 -8.49
CA ASP A 49 -5.79 -11.22 -7.02
C ASP A 49 -6.99 -10.42 -6.48
N HIS A 50 -7.78 -9.80 -7.37
CA HIS A 50 -9.03 -9.12 -6.99
C HIS A 50 -10.28 -9.97 -7.30
N CYS A 51 -10.50 -10.31 -8.59
CA CYS A 51 -11.73 -10.97 -9.02
C CYS A 51 -11.61 -12.50 -9.18
N GLY A 52 -10.41 -13.05 -9.00
CA GLY A 52 -10.15 -14.49 -9.14
C GLY A 52 -10.18 -15.00 -10.58
N ALA A 53 -10.48 -14.17 -11.57
CA ALA A 53 -10.51 -14.60 -12.97
C ALA A 53 -9.12 -15.05 -13.44
N PRO A 54 -9.02 -16.12 -14.25
CA PRO A 54 -7.75 -16.55 -14.81
C PRO A 54 -7.19 -15.49 -15.76
N ILE A 55 -5.88 -15.24 -15.65
CA ILE A 55 -5.11 -14.42 -16.58
C ILE A 55 -4.49 -15.39 -17.58
N GLY A 56 -5.09 -15.44 -18.77
CA GLY A 56 -4.71 -16.37 -19.83
C GLY A 56 -3.36 -16.05 -20.48
N GLU A 57 -2.92 -16.95 -21.35
CA GLU A 57 -1.75 -16.73 -22.20
C GLU A 57 -1.98 -15.57 -23.17
N ASN A 58 -0.91 -14.86 -23.49
CA ASN A 58 -0.86 -13.65 -24.30
C ASN A 58 -1.74 -12.50 -23.77
N VAL A 59 -2.21 -12.58 -22.52
CA VAL A 59 -2.97 -11.52 -21.87
C VAL A 59 -2.03 -10.58 -21.11
N GLN A 60 -2.21 -9.28 -21.32
CA GLN A 60 -1.56 -8.26 -20.51
C GLN A 60 -2.24 -8.16 -19.14
N TYR A 61 -1.46 -8.06 -18.08
CA TYR A 61 -1.95 -7.81 -16.73
C TYR A 61 -1.08 -6.77 -16.03
N ARG A 62 -1.63 -6.18 -14.97
CA ARG A 62 -0.94 -5.19 -14.15
C ARG A 62 -0.37 -5.89 -12.94
N ASN A 63 0.88 -5.62 -12.62
CA ASN A 63 1.55 -6.19 -11.47
C ASN A 63 1.94 -5.10 -10.49
N VAL A 64 1.67 -5.36 -9.21
CA VAL A 64 2.07 -4.49 -8.09
C VAL A 64 2.90 -5.32 -7.13
N THR A 65 4.13 -4.89 -6.89
CA THR A 65 5.00 -5.50 -5.88
C THR A 65 4.94 -4.64 -4.63
N THR A 66 4.67 -5.28 -3.50
CA THR A 66 4.62 -4.61 -2.19
C THR A 66 5.60 -5.24 -1.22
N ARG A 67 6.00 -4.47 -0.21
CA ARG A 67 6.80 -4.95 0.91
C ARG A 67 6.09 -4.63 2.23
N ASP A 68 5.96 -5.62 3.09
CA ASP A 68 5.42 -5.42 4.43
C ASP A 68 6.51 -4.95 5.41
N ARG A 69 6.11 -4.68 6.66
CA ARG A 69 7.04 -4.26 7.73
C ARG A 69 8.06 -5.31 8.12
N ALA A 70 7.73 -6.58 7.97
CA ALA A 70 8.63 -7.69 8.22
C ALA A 70 9.62 -7.88 7.06
N GLY A 71 9.47 -7.12 5.98
CA GLY A 71 10.30 -7.19 4.78
C GLY A 71 9.83 -8.22 3.76
N ASN A 72 8.68 -8.88 4.00
CA ASN A 72 8.12 -9.85 3.07
C ASN A 72 7.65 -9.13 1.80
N VAL A 73 7.94 -9.74 0.66
CA VAL A 73 7.58 -9.21 -0.65
C VAL A 73 6.41 -10.00 -1.22
N THR A 74 5.36 -9.29 -1.61
CA THR A 74 4.16 -9.87 -2.22
C THR A 74 3.97 -9.28 -3.61
N GLU A 75 3.78 -10.13 -4.61
CA GLU A 75 3.42 -9.73 -5.98
C GLU A 75 1.93 -9.98 -6.25
N TYR A 76 1.20 -8.91 -6.55
CA TYR A 76 -0.19 -8.95 -6.97
C TYR A 76 -0.32 -8.83 -8.50
N ALA A 77 -1.27 -9.53 -9.10
CA ALA A 77 -1.61 -9.53 -10.51
C ALA A 77 -3.09 -9.15 -10.71
N PHE A 78 -3.33 -8.18 -11.58
CA PHE A 78 -4.66 -7.65 -11.86
C PHE A 78 -4.97 -7.68 -13.36
N CYS A 79 -6.12 -8.25 -13.73
CA CYS A 79 -6.54 -8.35 -15.13
C CYS A 79 -6.97 -7.00 -15.74
N SER A 80 -7.38 -6.03 -14.92
CA SER A 80 -7.79 -4.69 -15.35
C SER A 80 -7.28 -3.59 -14.41
N VAL A 81 -7.40 -2.34 -14.87
CA VAL A 81 -7.13 -1.16 -14.03
C VAL A 81 -8.12 -1.11 -12.88
N ASP A 82 -9.41 -1.37 -13.11
CA ASP A 82 -10.43 -1.39 -12.06
C ASP A 82 -10.09 -2.40 -10.95
N CYS A 83 -9.61 -3.60 -11.33
CA CYS A 83 -9.17 -4.59 -10.35
C CYS A 83 -7.97 -4.12 -9.54
N LYS A 84 -7.00 -3.42 -10.18
CA LYS A 84 -5.87 -2.80 -9.47
C LYS A 84 -6.37 -1.73 -8.50
N SER A 85 -7.18 -0.79 -8.99
CA SER A 85 -7.66 0.36 -8.22
C SER A 85 -8.61 -0.03 -7.09
N ALA A 86 -9.35 -1.15 -7.21
CA ALA A 86 -10.16 -1.69 -6.12
C ALA A 86 -9.31 -2.11 -4.90
N ARG A 87 -8.10 -2.65 -5.14
CA ARG A 87 -7.15 -3.03 -4.06
C ARG A 87 -6.22 -1.89 -3.68
N PHE A 88 -5.80 -1.09 -4.66
CA PHE A 88 -4.84 0.00 -4.54
C PHE A 88 -5.42 1.32 -5.10
N PRO A 89 -6.38 1.94 -4.42
CA PRO A 89 -7.12 3.10 -4.92
C PRO A 89 -6.30 4.39 -5.01
N ARG A 90 -5.05 4.38 -4.51
CA ARG A 90 -4.13 5.52 -4.50
C ARG A 90 -2.96 5.34 -5.47
N LEU A 91 -2.96 4.24 -6.22
CA LEU A 91 -1.99 4.00 -7.28
C LEU A 91 -2.73 4.26 -8.57
N ASP A 92 -2.52 5.40 -9.20
CA ASP A 92 -3.00 5.71 -10.55
C ASP A 92 -1.83 5.65 -11.53
#